data_AF-A0A5R8ZX62-F1
#
_entry.id   AF-A0A5R8ZX62-F1
#
_cell.length_a   1.000
_cell.length_b   1.000
_cell.length_c   1.000
_cell.angle_alpha   90.00
_cell.angle_beta   90.00
_cell.angle_gamma   90.00
#
_symmetry.space_group_name_H-M   'P 1'
#
loop_
_entity.id
_entity.type
_entity.pdbx_description
1 polymer ?
#
loop_
_entity_poly.entity_id
_entity_poly.type
_entity_poly.pdbx_seq_one_letter_code
_entity_poly.pdbx_strand_id
1 'polypeptide(L)'
;MALEKTLQDLIIKLNRPLLFFVPMSLIPKGEMEGLDAIELEAFFDNVVLYSTDGQINEIGSGSDYIQLFEKPYLFEKNILRLIDEQAGLNPSQFAGLMEKYILHLRFFVFITKWMDEHISEHCDISENLKTYFEFQKNAYLNHKQEIETKFSLKIITDLSSSQILTYLKKDTPPSLYDLLNREEKSQVTTKLATTKSQKKPNTDKQILITDKEARSFLLETVFNLEG
;
A
#
# COMPACT_ATOMS: atom_id res chain seq x y z
N MET A 1 13.36 6.80 -2.66
CA MET A 1 13.24 6.29 -1.28
C MET A 1 12.31 7.14 -0.41
N ALA A 2 12.53 8.46 -0.24
CA ALA A 2 11.67 9.27 0.65
C ALA A 2 10.19 9.35 0.20
N LEU A 3 9.94 9.67 -1.07
CA LEU A 3 8.57 9.81 -1.61
C LEU A 3 7.77 8.50 -1.57
N GLU A 4 8.44 7.38 -1.84
CA GLU A 4 7.86 6.05 -1.78
C GLU A 4 7.45 5.68 -0.34
N LYS A 5 8.30 6.00 0.63
CA LYS A 5 7.98 5.83 2.06
C LYS A 5 6.81 6.70 2.49
N THR A 6 6.76 7.95 2.04
CA THR A 6 5.60 8.84 2.27
C THR A 6 4.33 8.20 1.71
N LEU A 7 4.35 7.76 0.45
CA LEU A 7 3.19 7.14 -0.18
C LEU A 7 2.73 5.88 0.58
N GLN A 8 3.66 5.01 0.97
CA GLN A 8 3.34 3.83 1.77
C GLN A 8 2.68 4.20 3.11
N ASP A 9 3.21 5.19 3.81
CA ASP A 9 2.66 5.68 5.08
C ASP A 9 1.24 6.24 4.92
N LEU A 10 0.97 6.98 3.83
CA LEU A 10 -0.36 7.47 3.50
C LEU A 10 -1.33 6.31 3.20
N ILE A 11 -0.88 5.32 2.41
CA ILE A 11 -1.69 4.16 2.01
C ILE A 11 -1.98 3.25 3.20
N ILE A 12 -1.03 3.03 4.11
CA ILE A 12 -1.26 2.22 5.31
C ILE A 12 -2.42 2.77 6.13
N LYS A 13 -2.52 4.10 6.26
CA LYS A 13 -3.65 4.76 6.94
C LYS A 13 -4.95 4.67 6.17
N LEU A 14 -4.91 4.52 4.84
CA LEU A 14 -6.10 4.14 4.06
C LEU A 14 -6.45 2.66 4.27
N ASN A 15 -5.48 1.77 4.43
CA ASN A 15 -5.71 0.33 4.49
C ASN A 15 -6.11 -0.16 5.90
N ARG A 16 -5.67 0.51 6.96
CA ARG A 16 -5.86 0.04 8.35
C ARG A 16 -6.28 1.17 9.30
N PRO A 17 -7.12 0.88 10.31
CA PRO A 17 -7.86 -0.37 10.47
C PRO A 17 -9.01 -0.48 9.46
N LEU A 18 -9.38 -1.68 9.01
CA LEU A 18 -10.41 -1.88 7.98
C LEU A 18 -11.27 -3.10 8.28
N LEU A 19 -12.58 -2.93 8.28
CA LEU A 19 -13.53 -4.04 8.18
C LEU A 19 -13.75 -4.43 6.73
N PHE A 20 -13.65 -5.72 6.47
CA PHE A 20 -13.94 -6.27 5.16
C PHE A 20 -14.50 -7.69 5.23
N PHE A 21 -15.07 -8.12 4.11
CA PHE A 21 -15.47 -9.49 3.86
C PHE A 21 -15.24 -9.76 2.38
N VAL A 22 -15.08 -11.04 2.02
CA VAL A 22 -14.99 -11.45 0.62
C VAL A 22 -16.11 -12.43 0.34
N PRO A 23 -17.06 -12.10 -0.54
CA PRO A 23 -18.13 -13.04 -0.88
C PRO A 23 -17.58 -14.23 -1.65
N MET A 24 -18.01 -15.44 -1.29
CA MET A 24 -17.68 -16.64 -2.07
C MET A 24 -18.27 -16.56 -3.48
N SER A 25 -19.38 -15.85 -3.64
CA SER A 25 -20.08 -15.64 -4.91
C SER A 25 -19.27 -14.88 -5.96
N LEU A 26 -18.22 -14.14 -5.56
CA LEU A 26 -17.34 -13.43 -6.49
C LEU A 26 -16.25 -14.34 -7.09
N ILE A 27 -16.04 -15.53 -6.53
CA ILE A 27 -14.98 -16.44 -6.96
C ILE A 27 -15.45 -17.28 -8.15
N PRO A 28 -14.78 -17.20 -9.32
CA PRO A 28 -15.12 -18.05 -10.46
C PRO A 28 -14.93 -19.53 -10.11
N LYS A 29 -15.89 -20.39 -10.49
CA LYS A 29 -15.84 -21.82 -10.19
C LYS A 29 -14.55 -22.51 -10.64
N GLY A 30 -13.97 -22.07 -11.75
CA GLY A 30 -12.71 -22.61 -12.28
C GLY A 30 -11.46 -22.22 -11.49
N GLU A 31 -11.55 -21.25 -10.58
CA GLU A 31 -10.46 -20.83 -9.70
C GLU A 31 -10.57 -21.48 -8.31
N MET A 32 -11.69 -22.14 -8.00
CA MET A 32 -11.89 -22.74 -6.67
C MET A 32 -10.91 -23.87 -6.38
N GLU A 33 -10.53 -24.66 -7.39
CA GLU A 33 -9.52 -25.73 -7.27
C GLU A 33 -8.13 -25.18 -6.88
N GLY A 34 -7.84 -23.91 -7.17
CA GLY A 34 -6.60 -23.25 -6.77
C GLY A 34 -6.59 -22.76 -5.32
N LEU A 35 -7.74 -22.79 -4.64
CA LEU A 35 -7.95 -22.27 -3.29
C LEU A 35 -8.06 -23.38 -2.24
N ASP A 36 -7.80 -24.64 -2.59
CA ASP A 36 -7.86 -25.80 -1.68
C ASP A 36 -6.99 -25.66 -0.42
N ALA A 37 -5.97 -24.79 -0.45
CA ALA A 37 -5.11 -24.49 0.70
C ALA A 37 -5.73 -23.49 1.69
N ILE A 38 -6.83 -22.83 1.33
CA ILE A 38 -7.56 -21.89 2.16
C ILE A 38 -8.78 -22.61 2.70
N GLU A 39 -9.03 -22.50 4.00
CA GLU A 39 -10.30 -22.94 4.58
C GLU A 39 -11.42 -22.01 4.07
N LEU A 40 -11.99 -22.36 2.91
CA LEU A 40 -12.94 -21.55 2.16
C LEU A 40 -14.13 -21.12 3.02
N GLU A 41 -14.61 -22.03 3.87
CA GLU A 41 -15.76 -21.80 4.77
C GLU A 41 -15.44 -20.83 5.92
N ALA A 42 -14.16 -20.68 6.29
CA ALA A 42 -13.71 -19.76 7.33
C ALA A 42 -13.33 -18.38 6.77
N PHE A 43 -12.86 -18.31 5.53
CA PHE A 43 -12.41 -17.06 4.92
C PHE A 43 -13.52 -16.27 4.20
N PHE A 44 -14.34 -16.96 3.41
CA PHE A 44 -15.38 -16.31 2.60
C PHE A 44 -16.66 -16.10 3.40
N ASP A 45 -17.42 -15.08 3.02
CA ASP A 45 -18.71 -14.73 3.64
C ASP A 45 -18.62 -14.46 5.16
N ASN A 46 -17.40 -14.26 5.67
CA ASN A 46 -17.12 -13.89 7.04
C ASN A 46 -16.55 -12.49 7.12
N VAL A 47 -16.96 -11.75 8.15
CA VAL A 47 -16.41 -10.43 8.42
C VAL A 47 -15.10 -10.58 9.17
N VAL A 48 -14.08 -9.90 8.68
CA VAL A 48 -12.75 -9.87 9.26
C VAL A 48 -12.30 -8.43 9.44
N LEU A 49 -11.44 -8.25 10.43
CA LEU A 49 -10.92 -6.96 10.83
C LEU A 49 -9.42 -6.93 10.58
N TYR A 50 -9.02 -6.02 9.69
CA TYR A 50 -7.62 -5.66 9.54
C TYR A 50 -7.25 -4.63 10.58
N SER A 51 -6.55 -5.02 11.63
CA SER A 51 -6.23 -4.14 12.76
C SER A 51 -5.11 -3.15 12.46
N THR A 52 -4.97 -2.16 13.34
CA THR A 52 -3.94 -1.11 13.25
C THR A 52 -2.51 -1.67 13.26
N ASP A 53 -2.27 -2.77 13.98
CA ASP A 53 -1.01 -3.49 14.04
C ASP A 53 -0.72 -4.36 12.80
N GLY A 54 -1.70 -4.51 11.90
CA GLY A 54 -1.58 -5.32 10.70
C GLY A 54 -1.91 -6.80 10.88
N GLN A 55 -2.55 -7.19 11.99
CA GLN A 55 -3.14 -8.52 12.12
C GLN A 55 -4.51 -8.59 11.44
N ILE A 56 -4.89 -9.78 10.99
CA ILE A 56 -6.25 -10.06 10.52
C ILE A 56 -6.90 -10.87 11.61
N ASN A 57 -7.92 -10.29 12.24
CA ASN A 57 -8.65 -10.93 13.32
C ASN A 57 -10.04 -11.30 12.84
N GLU A 58 -10.42 -12.55 13.08
CA GLU A 58 -11.82 -12.92 13.08
C GLU A 58 -12.53 -12.17 14.20
N ILE A 59 -13.76 -11.78 13.93
CA ILE A 59 -14.54 -11.04 14.91
C ILE A 59 -15.16 -12.02 15.90
N GLY A 60 -14.70 -11.97 17.14
CA GLY A 60 -15.32 -12.69 18.25
C GLY A 60 -16.17 -11.80 19.17
N SER A 61 -15.94 -10.48 19.21
CA SER A 61 -16.54 -9.61 20.24
C SER A 61 -16.78 -8.16 19.81
N GLY A 62 -17.67 -7.45 20.51
CA GLY A 62 -18.03 -6.06 20.22
C GLY A 62 -16.94 -5.01 20.46
N SER A 63 -15.85 -5.35 21.17
CA SER A 63 -14.73 -4.43 21.43
C SER A 63 -13.72 -4.33 20.29
N ASP A 64 -13.72 -5.31 19.38
CA ASP A 64 -12.68 -5.45 18.35
C ASP A 64 -12.72 -4.28 17.33
N TYR A 65 -13.89 -3.65 17.17
CA TYR A 65 -14.13 -2.58 16.21
C TYR A 65 -13.77 -1.18 16.68
N ILE A 66 -13.43 -0.99 17.97
CA ILE A 66 -13.19 0.36 18.53
C ILE A 66 -12.08 1.09 17.77
N GLN A 67 -11.08 0.36 17.29
CA GLN A 67 -10.00 0.93 16.48
C GLN A 67 -10.48 1.59 15.18
N LEU A 68 -11.64 1.23 14.63
CA LEU A 68 -12.20 1.92 13.45
C LEU A 68 -12.45 3.40 13.72
N PHE A 69 -12.78 3.77 14.96
CA PHE A 69 -12.97 5.18 15.33
C PHE A 69 -11.69 6.01 15.21
N GLU A 70 -10.52 5.40 15.06
CA GLU A 70 -9.27 6.11 14.75
C GLU A 70 -9.20 6.61 13.30
N LYS A 71 -10.04 6.09 12.39
CA LYS A 71 -9.97 6.41 10.95
C LYS A 71 -10.02 7.90 10.64
N PRO A 72 -10.98 8.69 11.16
CA PRO A 72 -11.02 10.13 10.91
C PRO A 72 -9.70 10.83 11.28
N TYR A 73 -9.12 10.46 12.42
CA TYR A 73 -7.84 11.00 12.86
C TYR A 73 -6.66 10.58 11.96
N LEU A 74 -6.64 9.34 11.49
CA LEU A 74 -5.64 8.87 10.53
C LEU A 74 -5.74 9.60 9.18
N PHE A 75 -6.95 9.93 8.76
CA PHE A 75 -7.21 10.70 7.54
C PHE A 75 -6.79 12.16 7.67
N GLU A 76 -7.07 12.78 8.81
CA GLU A 76 -6.57 14.12 9.12
C GLU A 76 -5.03 14.17 9.07
N LYS A 77 -4.36 13.16 9.63
CA LYS A 77 -2.90 13.01 9.50
C LYS A 77 -2.45 12.92 8.04
N ASN A 78 -3.18 12.21 7.19
CA ASN A 78 -2.87 12.16 5.76
C ASN A 78 -3.03 13.54 5.10
N ILE A 79 -4.07 14.31 5.46
CA ILE A 79 -4.25 15.68 4.96
C ILE A 79 -3.06 16.56 5.35
N LEU A 80 -2.70 16.58 6.63
CA LEU A 80 -1.56 17.35 7.13
C LEU A 80 -0.26 16.96 6.42
N ARG A 81 -0.02 15.64 6.28
CA ARG A 81 1.16 15.15 5.59
C ARG A 81 1.20 15.58 4.12
N LEU A 82 0.08 15.54 3.42
CA LEU A 82 0.00 15.99 2.02
C LEU A 82 0.26 17.50 1.89
N ILE A 83 -0.16 18.31 2.86
CA ILE A 83 0.15 19.75 2.89
C ILE A 83 1.66 19.95 3.06
N ASP A 84 2.29 19.24 3.99
CA ASP A 84 3.75 19.34 4.22
C ASP A 84 4.53 18.95 2.96
N GLU A 85 4.12 17.87 2.29
CA GLU A 85 4.74 17.40 1.05
C GLU A 85 4.51 18.37 -0.11
N GLN A 86 3.35 19.04 -0.17
CA GLN A 86 3.10 20.09 -1.15
C GLN A 86 4.07 21.27 -0.99
N ALA A 87 4.42 21.62 0.25
CA ALA A 87 5.36 22.69 0.54
C ALA A 87 6.82 22.29 0.27
N GLY A 88 7.17 21.01 0.44
CA GLY A 88 8.53 20.50 0.30
C GLY A 88 8.92 19.97 -1.08
N LEU A 89 7.94 19.49 -1.87
CA LEU A 89 8.18 18.89 -3.18
C LEU A 89 8.01 19.90 -4.31
N ASN A 90 8.69 19.64 -5.44
CA ASN A 90 8.38 20.39 -6.65
C ASN A 90 6.99 19.99 -7.21
N PRO A 91 6.36 20.84 -8.04
CA PRO A 91 4.99 20.60 -8.51
C PRO A 91 4.79 19.24 -9.20
N SER A 92 5.74 18.79 -10.01
CA SER A 92 5.65 17.50 -10.71
C SER A 92 5.73 16.31 -9.77
N GLN A 93 6.60 16.38 -8.75
CA GLN A 93 6.71 15.34 -7.73
C GLN A 93 5.45 15.25 -6.88
N PHE A 94 4.91 16.39 -6.45
CA PHE A 94 3.66 16.43 -5.69
C PHE A 94 2.47 15.92 -6.51
N ALA A 95 2.38 16.30 -7.78
CA ALA A 95 1.34 15.79 -8.68
C ALA A 95 1.39 14.26 -8.80
N GLY A 96 2.59 13.68 -8.98
CA GLY A 96 2.75 12.23 -9.05
C GLY A 96 2.42 11.51 -7.72
N LEU A 97 2.74 12.11 -6.57
CA LEU A 97 2.35 11.60 -5.26
C LEU A 97 0.82 11.61 -5.11
N MET A 98 0.20 12.74 -5.42
CA MET A 98 -1.24 12.95 -5.29
C MET A 98 -2.03 12.02 -6.20
N GLU A 99 -1.58 11.84 -7.45
CA GLU A 99 -2.20 10.91 -8.40
C GLU A 99 -2.23 9.47 -7.85
N LYS A 100 -1.08 8.99 -7.36
CA LYS A 100 -0.98 7.65 -6.77
C LYS A 100 -1.84 7.52 -5.52
N TYR A 101 -1.83 8.52 -4.64
CA TYR A 101 -2.64 8.51 -3.44
C TYR A 101 -4.15 8.50 -3.76
N ILE A 102 -4.59 9.32 -4.73
CA ILE A 102 -5.97 9.37 -5.20
C ILE A 102 -6.40 8.03 -5.80
N LEU A 103 -5.53 7.32 -6.51
CA LEU A 103 -5.84 5.98 -7.03
C LEU A 103 -6.25 5.03 -5.91
N HIS A 104 -5.48 4.98 -4.82
CA HIS A 104 -5.81 4.14 -3.66
C HIS A 104 -7.07 4.65 -2.93
N LEU A 105 -7.21 5.96 -2.73
CA LEU A 105 -8.40 6.52 -2.09
C LEU A 105 -9.68 6.19 -2.87
N ARG A 106 -9.64 6.23 -4.21
CA ARG A 106 -10.77 5.83 -5.06
C ARG A 106 -11.17 4.38 -4.81
N PHE A 107 -10.19 3.47 -4.77
CA PHE A 107 -10.44 2.07 -4.47
C PHE A 107 -11.12 1.91 -3.11
N PHE A 108 -10.61 2.56 -2.07
CA PHE A 108 -11.18 2.41 -0.73
C PHE A 108 -12.59 3.01 -0.62
N VAL A 109 -12.82 4.19 -1.20
CA VAL A 109 -14.18 4.78 -1.23
C VAL A 109 -15.16 3.84 -1.94
N PHE A 110 -14.74 3.25 -3.06
CA PHE A 110 -15.56 2.29 -3.80
C PHE A 110 -15.85 1.04 -2.96
N ILE A 111 -14.81 0.37 -2.46
CA ILE A 111 -14.99 -0.93 -1.81
C ILE A 111 -15.74 -0.79 -0.47
N THR A 112 -15.52 0.29 0.30
CA THR A 112 -16.22 0.47 1.57
C THR A 112 -17.70 0.77 1.37
N LYS A 113 -18.04 1.48 0.28
CA LYS A 113 -19.43 1.69 -0.12
C LYS A 113 -20.06 0.38 -0.55
N TRP A 114 -19.38 -0.38 -1.42
CA TRP A 114 -19.85 -1.67 -1.90
C TRP A 114 -20.09 -2.64 -0.73
N MET A 115 -19.16 -2.74 0.21
CA MET A 115 -19.28 -3.61 1.38
C MET A 115 -20.46 -3.23 2.26
N ASP A 116 -20.66 -1.94 2.55
CA ASP A 116 -21.82 -1.48 3.33
C ASP A 116 -23.17 -1.81 2.65
N GLU A 117 -23.22 -1.71 1.32
CA GLU A 117 -24.42 -2.01 0.54
C GLU A 117 -24.74 -3.52 0.48
N HIS A 118 -23.72 -4.39 0.47
CA HIS A 118 -23.90 -5.83 0.19
C HIS A 118 -23.63 -6.74 1.40
N ILE A 119 -23.18 -6.22 2.54
CA ILE A 119 -22.83 -7.06 3.71
C ILE A 119 -24.01 -7.93 4.19
N SER A 120 -25.23 -7.38 4.22
CA SER A 120 -26.42 -8.12 4.65
C SER A 120 -26.86 -9.20 3.65
N GLU A 121 -26.36 -9.19 2.41
CA GLU A 121 -26.67 -10.20 1.39
C GLU A 121 -25.72 -11.40 1.45
N HIS A 122 -24.54 -11.21 2.05
CA HIS A 122 -23.46 -12.20 2.03
C HIS A 122 -23.11 -12.73 3.42
N CYS A 123 -23.26 -11.93 4.47
CA CYS A 123 -22.86 -12.29 5.82
C CYS A 123 -24.05 -12.20 6.78
N ASP A 124 -24.19 -13.18 7.68
CA ASP A 124 -25.14 -13.09 8.80
C ASP A 124 -24.55 -12.19 9.89
N ILE A 125 -24.99 -10.94 9.94
CA ILE A 125 -24.40 -9.92 10.81
C ILE A 125 -25.43 -9.25 11.71
N SER A 126 -24.98 -8.86 12.91
CA SER A 126 -25.79 -8.01 13.80
C SER A 126 -25.95 -6.59 13.24
N GLU A 127 -27.06 -5.93 13.58
CA GLU A 127 -27.27 -4.51 13.24
C GLU A 127 -26.14 -3.61 13.74
N ASN A 128 -25.57 -3.91 14.91
CA ASN A 128 -24.41 -3.17 15.42
C ASN A 128 -23.22 -3.26 14.47
N LEU A 129 -22.92 -4.43 13.92
CA LEU A 129 -21.83 -4.60 12.96
C LEU A 129 -22.08 -3.81 11.68
N LYS A 130 -23.33 -3.78 11.19
CA LYS A 130 -23.73 -2.98 10.03
C LYS A 130 -23.42 -1.49 10.22
N THR A 131 -23.65 -0.94 11.42
CA THR A 131 -23.32 0.47 11.70
C THR A 131 -21.83 0.78 11.60
N TYR A 132 -20.94 -0.19 11.83
CA TYR A 132 -19.50 0.01 11.65
C TYR A 132 -19.09 0.03 10.17
N PHE A 133 -19.75 -0.74 9.30
CA PHE A 133 -19.58 -0.62 7.85
C PHE A 133 -20.04 0.75 7.35
N GLU A 134 -21.18 1.24 7.84
CA GLU A 134 -21.69 2.56 7.49
C GLU A 134 -20.73 3.66 7.97
N PHE A 135 -20.26 3.57 9.22
CA PHE A 135 -19.27 4.49 9.78
C PHE A 135 -18.01 4.52 8.93
N GLN A 136 -17.48 3.35 8.56
CA GLN A 136 -16.30 3.23 7.72
C GLN A 136 -16.52 3.90 6.37
N LYS A 137 -17.61 3.56 5.65
CA LYS A 137 -17.98 4.20 4.38
C LYS A 137 -18.00 5.72 4.49
N ASN A 138 -18.66 6.25 5.52
CA ASN A 138 -18.78 7.69 5.74
C ASN A 138 -17.41 8.33 6.01
N ALA A 139 -16.52 7.68 6.75
CA ALA A 139 -15.16 8.18 6.98
C ALA A 139 -14.39 8.35 5.66
N TYR A 140 -14.46 7.40 4.73
CA TYR A 140 -13.79 7.52 3.43
C TYR A 140 -14.44 8.56 2.52
N LEU A 141 -15.77 8.68 2.52
CA LEU A 141 -16.48 9.71 1.75
C LEU A 141 -16.12 11.12 2.24
N ASN A 142 -16.07 11.33 3.55
CA ASN A 142 -15.67 12.61 4.14
C ASN A 142 -14.21 12.93 3.79
N HIS A 143 -13.31 11.96 3.90
CA HIS A 143 -11.90 12.15 3.55
C HIS A 143 -11.70 12.49 2.07
N LYS A 144 -12.44 11.83 1.17
CA LYS A 144 -12.48 12.21 -0.25
C LYS A 144 -12.88 13.67 -0.42
N GLN A 145 -13.96 14.10 0.22
CA GLN A 145 -14.44 15.48 0.13
C GLN A 145 -13.42 16.49 0.69
N GLU A 146 -12.74 16.14 1.79
CA GLU A 146 -11.67 16.96 2.36
C GLU A 146 -10.49 17.12 1.39
N ILE A 147 -10.04 16.03 0.76
CA ILE A 147 -8.99 16.09 -0.27
C ILE A 147 -9.42 16.97 -1.45
N GLU A 148 -10.64 16.76 -1.97
CA GLU A 148 -11.19 17.54 -3.09
C GLU A 148 -11.21 19.04 -2.76
N THR A 149 -11.68 19.38 -1.56
CA THR A 149 -11.77 20.76 -1.08
C THR A 149 -10.39 21.37 -0.87
N LYS A 150 -9.49 20.66 -0.17
CA LYS A 150 -8.19 21.19 0.24
C LYS A 150 -7.26 21.41 -0.95
N PHE A 151 -7.29 20.52 -1.93
CA PHE A 151 -6.41 20.54 -3.09
C PHE A 151 -7.10 21.00 -4.37
N SER A 152 -8.35 21.49 -4.28
CA SER A 152 -9.12 22.03 -5.41
C SER A 152 -9.17 21.06 -6.61
N LEU A 153 -9.49 19.80 -6.34
CA LEU A 153 -9.51 18.73 -7.34
C LEU A 153 -10.82 17.93 -7.28
N LYS A 154 -11.08 17.12 -8.31
CA LYS A 154 -12.26 16.24 -8.37
C LYS A 154 -11.84 14.78 -8.45
N ILE A 155 -12.30 13.97 -7.50
CA ILE A 155 -12.05 12.54 -7.42
C ILE A 155 -13.28 11.81 -7.98
N ILE A 156 -13.10 11.21 -9.15
CA ILE A 156 -14.12 10.35 -9.76
C ILE A 156 -14.02 8.96 -9.15
N THR A 157 -15.09 8.52 -8.48
CA THR A 157 -15.20 7.21 -7.82
C THR A 157 -16.13 6.26 -8.58
N ASP A 158 -17.07 6.79 -9.36
CA ASP A 158 -17.98 6.01 -10.19
C ASP A 158 -17.35 5.84 -11.57
N LEU A 159 -16.52 4.81 -11.72
CA LEU A 159 -16.04 4.38 -13.02
C LEU A 159 -17.06 3.42 -13.61
N SER A 160 -17.55 3.71 -14.81
CA SER A 160 -18.38 2.75 -15.55
C SER A 160 -17.56 1.49 -15.86
N SER A 161 -18.22 0.33 -16.03
CA SER A 161 -17.55 -0.92 -16.43
C SER A 161 -16.67 -0.75 -17.67
N SER A 162 -17.08 0.12 -18.60
CA SER A 162 -16.29 0.48 -19.79
C SER A 162 -15.02 1.28 -19.48
N GLN A 163 -15.05 2.17 -18.48
CA GLN A 163 -13.89 2.92 -18.02
C GLN A 163 -12.91 2.01 -17.26
N ILE A 164 -13.42 1.09 -16.44
CA ILE A 164 -12.62 0.07 -15.73
C ILE A 164 -11.90 -0.84 -16.73
N LEU A 165 -12.60 -1.38 -17.73
CA LEU A 165 -12.01 -2.22 -18.77
C LEU A 165 -10.94 -1.49 -19.59
N THR A 166 -11.09 -0.19 -19.79
CA THR A 166 -10.07 0.62 -20.49
C THR A 166 -8.81 0.77 -19.64
N TYR A 167 -8.96 0.86 -18.31
CA TYR A 167 -7.85 0.95 -17.38
C TYR A 167 -7.14 -0.40 -17.22
N LEU A 168 -7.87 -1.50 -17.01
CA LEU A 168 -7.33 -2.86 -16.90
C LEU A 168 -6.61 -3.35 -18.17
N LYS A 169 -7.03 -2.89 -19.35
CA LYS A 169 -6.30 -3.18 -20.60
C LYS A 169 -4.93 -2.51 -20.65
N LYS A 170 -4.76 -1.39 -19.94
CA LYS A 170 -3.49 -0.65 -19.86
C LYS A 170 -2.64 -1.10 -18.69
N ASP A 171 -3.29 -1.54 -17.62
CA ASP A 171 -2.70 -1.98 -16.37
C ASP A 171 -2.93 -3.49 -16.28
N THR A 172 -2.11 -4.27 -16.98
CA THR A 172 -2.13 -5.74 -16.90
C THR A 172 -1.27 -6.14 -15.69
N PRO A 173 -1.87 -6.42 -14.52
CA PRO A 173 -1.10 -6.96 -13.42
C PRO A 173 -0.52 -8.33 -13.83
N PRO A 174 0.63 -8.73 -13.27
CA PRO A 174 1.10 -10.10 -13.39
C PRO A 174 0.01 -11.04 -12.86
N SER A 175 -0.09 -12.24 -13.45
CA SER A 175 -1.13 -13.18 -13.04
C SER A 175 -0.99 -13.53 -11.55
N LEU A 176 -2.10 -13.88 -10.89
CA LEU A 176 -2.07 -14.36 -9.49
C LEU A 176 -1.06 -15.51 -9.33
N TYR A 177 -0.95 -16.37 -10.34
CA TYR A 177 0.05 -17.42 -10.43
C TYR A 177 1.50 -16.89 -10.41
N ASP A 178 1.79 -15.80 -11.11
CA ASP A 178 3.12 -15.17 -11.10
C ASP A 178 3.47 -14.50 -9.76
N LEU A 179 2.46 -14.06 -9.01
CA LEU A 179 2.63 -13.49 -7.67
C LEU A 179 2.93 -14.58 -6.63
N LEU A 180 2.20 -15.69 -6.68
CA LEU A 180 2.38 -16.84 -5.78
C LEU A 180 3.73 -17.54 -6.01
N ASN A 181 4.16 -17.69 -7.26
CA ASN A 181 5.43 -18.34 -7.60
C ASN A 181 6.67 -17.45 -7.40
N ARG A 182 6.49 -16.17 -7.05
CA ARG A 182 7.61 -15.24 -6.80
C ARG A 182 8.23 -15.42 -5.42
N GLU A 183 7.45 -15.91 -4.46
CA GLU A 183 7.93 -16.17 -3.11
C GLU A 183 8.82 -17.42 -3.05
N GLU A 184 8.53 -18.44 -3.87
CA GLU A 184 9.33 -19.68 -3.91
C GLU A 184 10.72 -19.50 -4.54
N LYS A 185 10.92 -18.50 -5.40
CA LYS A 185 12.20 -18.29 -6.10
C LYS A 185 13.21 -17.40 -5.36
N SER A 186 12.85 -16.83 -4.21
CA SER A 186 13.76 -15.95 -3.44
C SER A 186 14.63 -16.69 -2.40
N GLN A 187 14.59 -18.02 -2.34
CA GLN A 187 15.41 -18.80 -1.39
C GLN A 187 16.29 -19.91 -2.01
N VAL A 188 16.97 -19.70 -3.13
CA VAL A 188 18.20 -20.50 -3.39
C VAL A 188 19.22 -19.72 -4.20
N THR A 189 20.21 -19.10 -3.54
CA THR A 189 21.65 -19.33 -3.79
C THR A 189 22.50 -18.39 -2.91
N THR A 190 22.75 -18.80 -1.67
CA THR A 190 23.98 -18.43 -0.97
C THR A 190 24.73 -19.70 -0.65
N LYS A 191 25.61 -20.12 -1.55
CA LYS A 191 26.71 -21.02 -1.22
C LYS A 191 27.98 -20.52 -1.88
N LEU A 192 28.93 -20.09 -1.04
CA LEU A 192 30.33 -19.96 -1.37
C LEU A 192 30.84 -21.28 -1.97
N ALA A 193 31.59 -21.20 -3.06
CA ALA A 193 32.62 -22.16 -3.39
C ALA A 193 33.75 -21.47 -4.16
N THR A 194 34.95 -21.82 -3.72
CA THR A 194 36.28 -21.28 -4.01
C THR A 194 36.80 -21.63 -5.41
N THR A 195 37.48 -20.63 -6.00
CA THR A 195 38.68 -20.68 -6.86
C THR A 195 38.70 -21.60 -8.10
N LYS A 196 38.81 -20.98 -9.29
CA LYS A 196 39.95 -21.18 -10.20
C LYS A 196 40.08 -20.04 -11.23
N SER A 197 41.35 -19.65 -11.40
CA SER A 197 41.91 -18.58 -12.23
C SER A 197 41.56 -18.67 -13.72
N GLN A 198 41.33 -17.52 -14.38
CA GLN A 198 41.89 -17.21 -15.71
C GLN A 198 41.76 -15.72 -16.10
N LYS A 199 42.94 -15.07 -16.19
CA LYS A 199 43.41 -13.96 -17.06
C LYS A 199 42.51 -12.74 -17.38
N LYS A 200 43.03 -11.56 -16.99
CA LYS A 200 42.62 -10.19 -17.33
C LYS A 200 42.66 -9.89 -18.85
N PRO A 201 41.88 -8.88 -19.28
CA PRO A 201 42.47 -7.72 -19.95
C PRO A 201 42.19 -6.41 -19.18
N ASN A 202 43.11 -5.46 -19.39
CA ASN A 202 43.29 -4.18 -18.71
C ASN A 202 42.13 -3.20 -18.92
N THR A 203 41.59 -2.65 -17.84
CA THR A 203 40.99 -1.31 -17.82
C THR A 203 41.51 -0.59 -16.58
N ASP A 204 42.16 0.56 -16.79
CA ASP A 204 42.77 1.38 -15.75
C ASP A 204 41.75 1.77 -14.69
N LYS A 205 41.95 1.24 -13.49
CA LYS A 205 41.24 1.70 -12.29
C LYS A 205 41.95 2.95 -11.80
N GLN A 206 41.20 4.06 -11.71
CA GLN A 206 41.65 5.27 -11.04
C GLN A 206 42.17 4.92 -9.63
N ILE A 207 43.37 5.42 -9.33
CA ILE A 207 44.08 5.22 -8.08
C ILE A 207 43.21 5.76 -6.93
N LEU A 208 42.86 4.89 -5.96
CA LEU A 208 42.30 5.34 -4.69
C LEU A 208 43.40 6.11 -3.95
N ILE A 209 43.15 7.38 -3.67
CA ILE A 209 43.99 8.16 -2.75
C ILE A 209 44.11 7.43 -1.41
N THR A 210 45.33 7.39 -0.87
CA THR A 210 45.57 6.75 0.42
C THR A 210 44.93 7.57 1.55
N ASP A 211 44.55 6.94 2.66
CA ASP A 211 43.98 7.64 3.81
C ASP A 211 44.87 8.80 4.31
N LYS A 212 46.18 8.70 4.09
CA LYS A 212 47.14 9.76 4.40
C LYS A 212 46.95 10.97 3.48
N GLU A 213 46.77 10.77 2.19
CA GLU A 213 46.50 11.85 1.22
C GLU A 213 45.12 12.47 1.43
N ALA A 214 44.10 11.67 1.75
CA ALA A 214 42.78 12.18 2.09
C ALA A 214 42.80 13.06 3.35
N ARG A 215 43.59 12.67 4.35
CA ARG A 215 43.74 13.42 5.59
C ARG A 215 44.49 14.74 5.38
N SER A 216 45.58 14.73 4.62
CA SER A 216 46.31 15.96 4.27
C SER A 216 45.43 16.92 3.47
N PHE A 217 44.68 16.41 2.50
CA PHE A 217 43.74 17.22 1.72
C PHE A 217 42.65 17.86 2.57
N LEU A 218 42.07 17.13 3.53
CA LEU A 218 41.06 17.69 4.46
C LEU A 218 41.64 18.76 5.37
N LEU A 219 42.84 18.53 5.92
CA LEU A 219 43.50 19.49 6.81
C LEU A 219 43.82 20.81 6.09
N GLU A 220 44.34 20.72 4.88
CA GLU A 220 44.72 21.89 4.09
C GLU A 220 43.49 22.62 3.52
N THR A 221 42.54 21.89 2.93
CA THR A 221 41.46 22.50 2.12
C THR A 221 40.26 22.91 2.95
N VAL A 222 39.94 22.16 4.01
CA VAL A 222 38.72 22.38 4.82
C VAL A 222 39.04 23.09 6.14
N PHE A 223 40.21 22.79 6.73
CA PHE A 223 40.59 23.35 8.04
C PHE A 223 41.68 24.41 7.97
N ASN A 224 42.30 24.63 6.80
CA ASN A 224 43.31 25.66 6.56
C ASN A 224 44.50 25.58 7.54
N LEU A 225 44.90 24.36 7.88
CA LEU A 225 46.04 24.06 8.73
C LEU A 225 47.10 23.33 7.88
N GLU A 226 48.36 23.77 7.96
CA GLU A 226 49.47 23.07 7.31
C GLU A 226 49.71 21.71 8.00
N GLY A 227 49.78 20.63 7.21
CA GLY A 227 49.85 19.24 7.66
C GLY A 227 51.25 18.71 7.92
#